data_AF-A0AAW2N1A8-F1
#
_entry.id   AF-A0AAW2N1A8-F1
#
_cell.length_a   1.000
_cell.length_b   1.000
_cell.length_c   1.000
_cell.angle_alpha   90.00
_cell.angle_beta   90.00
_cell.angle_gamma   90.00
#
_symmetry.space_group_name_H-M   'P 1'
#
loop_
_entity.id
_entity.type
_entity.pdbx_description
1 polymer ?
#
loop_
_entity_poly.entity_id
_entity_poly.type
_entity_poly.pdbx_seq_one_letter_code
_entity_poly.pdbx_strand_id
1 'polypeptide(L)'
;MMGATTDEQTGIPFTEGVMMDELPMNCRTPAIVEYDGTSDPQEHLSRFENTALLHRYTDGIKCRVFITTFCLGRATMVQPVTPDCD
;
A
#
# COMPACT_ATOMS: atom_id res chain seq x y z
N MET A 1 -21.90 -8.28 -28.95
CA MET A 1 -21.29 -7.03 -28.48
C MET A 1 -21.73 -6.77 -27.06
N MET A 2 -20.80 -6.94 -26.13
CA MET A 2 -20.82 -6.54 -24.71
C MET A 2 -19.51 -7.11 -24.18
N GLY A 3 -18.53 -6.40 -23.67
CA GLY A 3 -18.23 -4.99 -23.55
C GLY A 3 -16.83 -5.06 -22.93
N ALA A 4 -15.81 -4.57 -23.63
CA ALA A 4 -14.46 -4.59 -23.10
C ALA A 4 -14.45 -3.65 -21.88
N THR A 5 -14.43 -4.22 -20.67
CA THR A 5 -14.06 -3.46 -19.47
C THR A 5 -12.56 -3.29 -19.57
N THR A 6 -12.17 -2.19 -20.19
CA THR A 6 -10.79 -1.73 -20.31
C THR A 6 -10.18 -1.68 -18.91
N ASP A 7 -9.32 -2.65 -18.60
CA ASP A 7 -8.38 -2.58 -17.49
C ASP A 7 -7.30 -1.56 -17.87
N GLU A 8 -7.69 -0.28 -17.89
CA GLU A 8 -6.77 0.85 -17.91
C GLU A 8 -6.60 1.31 -16.46
N GLN A 9 -6.02 0.44 -15.63
CA GLN A 9 -5.61 0.77 -14.27
C GLN A 9 -4.21 1.42 -14.31
N THR A 10 -4.05 2.46 -15.10
CA THR A 10 -2.78 3.21 -15.25
C THR A 10 -2.64 4.25 -14.14
N GLY A 11 -2.25 3.79 -12.94
CA GLY A 11 -1.69 4.69 -11.91
C GLY A 11 -2.01 4.36 -10.45
N ILE A 12 -2.88 3.38 -10.17
CA ILE A 12 -3.27 3.03 -8.80
C ILE A 12 -2.67 1.65 -8.45
N PRO A 13 -1.87 1.52 -7.37
CA PRO A 13 -1.17 0.27 -7.02
C PRO A 13 -2.08 -0.84 -6.47
N PHE A 14 -3.40 -0.63 -6.43
CA PHE A 14 -4.38 -1.54 -5.86
C PHE A 14 -5.50 -1.84 -6.84
N THR A 15 -6.09 -3.03 -6.70
CA THR A 15 -7.26 -3.46 -7.46
C THR A 15 -8.50 -2.67 -7.05
N GLU A 16 -9.50 -2.63 -7.93
CA GLU A 16 -10.77 -1.95 -7.66
C GLU A 16 -11.43 -2.42 -6.35
N GLY A 17 -11.40 -3.73 -6.07
CA GLY A 17 -11.95 -4.28 -4.82
C GLY A 17 -11.28 -3.76 -3.54
N VAL A 18 -9.97 -3.49 -3.58
CA VAL A 18 -9.24 -2.88 -2.45
C VAL A 18 -9.57 -1.39 -2.31
N MET A 19 -9.85 -0.72 -3.43
CA MET A 19 -10.22 0.70 -3.46
C MET A 19 -11.68 0.95 -3.06
N MET A 20 -12.57 -0.02 -3.34
CA MET A 20 -13.98 -0.01 -2.95
C MET A 20 -14.20 -0.23 -1.45
N ASP A 21 -13.20 -0.77 -0.76
CA ASP A 21 -13.29 -1.00 0.68
C ASP A 21 -13.37 0.35 1.41
N GLU A 22 -14.51 0.60 2.06
CA GLU A 22 -14.78 1.86 2.73
C GLU A 22 -13.77 2.05 3.88
N LEU A 23 -12.83 2.98 3.69
CA LEU A 23 -12.03 3.46 4.82
C LEU A 23 -12.99 4.14 5.79
N PRO A 24 -13.11 3.67 7.04
CA PRO A 24 -13.86 4.41 8.03
C PRO A 24 -13.22 5.80 8.16
N MET A 25 -14.01 6.87 8.26
CA MET A 25 -13.52 8.25 8.31
C MET A 25 -12.47 8.51 9.41
N ASN A 26 -12.37 7.62 10.40
CA ASN A 26 -11.41 7.65 11.49
C ASN A 26 -10.26 6.64 11.31
N CYS A 27 -10.02 6.09 10.10
CA CYS A 27 -8.91 5.19 9.84
C CYS A 27 -7.61 5.94 10.13
N ARG A 28 -6.99 5.60 11.26
CA ARG A 28 -5.72 6.18 11.67
C ARG A 28 -4.60 5.42 11.01
N THR A 29 -3.52 6.11 10.66
CA THR A 29 -2.28 5.43 10.33
C THR A 29 -1.84 4.59 11.55
N PRO A 30 -1.40 3.34 11.34
CA PRO A 30 -0.92 2.49 12.40
C PRO A 30 0.30 3.15 13.02
N ALA A 31 0.31 3.29 14.34
CA ALA A 31 1.44 3.84 15.08
C ALA A 31 2.51 2.77 15.29
N ILE A 32 3.06 2.23 14.19
CA ILE A 32 4.19 1.31 14.21
C ILE A 32 5.45 2.01 13.72
N VAL A 33 6.61 1.51 14.15
CA VAL A 33 7.90 1.98 13.66
C VAL A 33 7.97 1.73 12.17
N GLU A 34 8.37 2.75 11.40
CA GLU A 34 8.52 2.62 9.97
C GLU A 34 9.62 1.62 9.61
N TYR A 35 9.38 0.81 8.58
CA TYR A 35 10.34 -0.12 8.04
C TYR A 35 11.29 0.59 7.08
N ASP A 36 12.55 0.68 7.46
CA ASP A 36 13.64 1.31 6.73
C ASP A 36 14.43 0.35 5.84
N GLY A 37 14.09 -0.93 5.85
CA GLY A 37 14.81 -1.99 5.14
C GLY A 37 15.98 -2.61 5.92
N THR A 38 16.25 -2.16 7.16
CA THR A 38 17.35 -2.70 7.99
C THR A 38 16.85 -3.54 9.17
N SER A 39 15.63 -3.29 9.63
CA SER A 39 14.95 -4.09 10.66
C SER A 39 14.49 -5.46 10.12
N ASP A 40 14.14 -6.38 11.01
CA ASP A 40 13.67 -7.71 10.62
C ASP A 40 12.29 -7.63 9.92
N PRO A 41 12.16 -8.12 8.66
CA PRO A 41 10.90 -8.04 7.92
C PRO A 41 9.76 -8.81 8.59
N GLN A 42 10.06 -9.92 9.25
CA GLN A 42 9.06 -10.76 9.90
C GLN A 42 8.52 -10.09 11.17
N GLU A 43 9.39 -9.47 11.96
CA GLU A 43 9.00 -8.66 13.11
C GLU A 43 8.14 -7.45 12.68
N HIS A 44 8.52 -6.76 11.60
CA HIS A 44 7.72 -5.67 11.04
C HIS A 44 6.32 -6.12 10.64
N LEU A 45 6.23 -7.23 9.91
CA LEU A 45 4.94 -7.81 9.51
C LEU A 45 4.09 -8.18 10.73
N SER A 46 4.67 -8.83 11.74
CA SER A 46 3.95 -9.20 12.96
C SER A 46 3.40 -7.98 13.71
N ARG A 47 4.17 -6.88 13.80
CA ARG A 47 3.72 -5.63 14.41
C ARG A 47 2.57 -5.00 13.61
N PHE A 48 2.67 -5.02 12.29
CA PHE A 48 1.60 -4.55 11.43
C PHE A 48 0.32 -5.38 11.59
N GLU A 49 0.43 -6.71 11.57
CA GLU A 49 -0.71 -7.63 11.75
C GLU A 49 -1.41 -7.43 13.09
N ASN A 50 -0.65 -7.29 14.18
CA ASN A 50 -1.20 -7.00 15.50
C ASN A 50 -1.96 -5.66 15.50
N THR A 51 -1.42 -4.65 14.84
CA THR A 51 -2.08 -3.34 14.73
C THR A 51 -3.34 -3.42 13.88
N ALA A 52 -3.28 -4.11 12.74
CA ALA A 52 -4.44 -4.34 11.88
C ALA A 52 -5.56 -5.09 12.60
N LEU A 53 -5.21 -6.07 13.44
CA LEU A 53 -6.17 -6.80 14.28
C LEU A 53 -6.82 -5.88 15.31
N LEU A 54 -6.05 -5.06 16.02
CA LEU A 54 -6.56 -4.12 17.03
C LEU A 54 -7.50 -3.07 16.43
N HIS A 55 -7.16 -2.57 15.24
CA HIS A 55 -7.99 -1.60 14.51
C HIS A 55 -9.10 -2.24 13.67
N ARG A 56 -9.18 -3.58 13.64
CA ARG A 56 -10.16 -4.36 12.87
C ARG A 56 -10.16 -4.01 11.38
N TYR A 57 -8.98 -3.84 10.79
CA TYR A 57 -8.85 -3.56 9.37
C TYR A 57 -9.33 -4.74 8.53
N THR A 58 -10.12 -4.42 7.52
CA THR A 58 -10.42 -5.32 6.40
C THR A 58 -9.17 -5.49 5.54
N ASP A 59 -9.16 -6.49 4.67
CA ASP A 59 -7.99 -6.78 3.83
C ASP A 59 -7.69 -5.63 2.85
N GLY A 60 -8.71 -4.92 2.34
CA GLY A 60 -8.48 -3.73 1.51
C GLY A 60 -7.83 -2.59 2.30
N ILE A 61 -8.27 -2.35 3.53
CA ILE A 61 -7.65 -1.35 4.42
C ILE A 61 -6.21 -1.74 4.76
N LYS A 62 -5.94 -3.02 5.07
CA LYS A 62 -4.57 -3.51 5.34
C LYS A 62 -3.64 -3.17 4.17
N CYS A 63 -4.02 -3.50 2.94
CA CYS A 63 -3.22 -3.24 1.75
C CYS A 63 -2.89 -1.74 1.61
N ARG A 64 -3.90 -0.88 1.76
CA ARG A 64 -3.74 0.58 1.59
C ARG A 64 -2.93 1.24 2.70
N VAL A 65 -3.03 0.72 3.91
CA VAL A 65 -2.35 1.26 5.08
C VAL A 65 -0.92 0.73 5.21
N PHE A 66 -0.66 -0.49 4.75
CA PHE A 66 0.66 -1.11 4.84
C PHE A 66 1.75 -0.27 4.18
N ILE A 67 1.45 0.38 3.05
CA ILE A 67 2.41 1.25 2.34
C ILE A 67 2.88 2.44 3.21
N THR A 68 2.06 2.89 4.17
CA THR A 68 2.43 4.00 5.06
C THR A 68 3.36 3.57 6.18
N THR A 69 3.63 2.26 6.30
CA THR A 69 4.52 1.70 7.33
C THR A 69 5.96 1.59 6.88
N PHE A 70 6.26 1.96 5.63
CA PHE A 70 7.61 2.04 5.12
C PHE A 70 8.15 3.45 5.35
N CYS A 71 9.46 3.57 5.62
CA CYS A 71 10.13 4.85 5.60
C CYS A 71 10.08 5.43 4.19
N LEU A 72 9.05 6.22 3.91
CA LEU A 72 8.84 6.89 2.63
C LEU A 72 9.86 8.03 2.42
N GLY A 73 10.88 8.15 3.28
CA GLY A 73 12.01 9.07 3.15
C GLY A 73 13.00 8.76 2.02
N ARG A 74 12.76 7.74 1.17
CA ARG A 74 13.52 7.48 -0.06
C ARG A 74 12.63 7.02 -1.23
N ALA A 75 11.36 7.42 -1.23
CA ALA A 75 10.46 7.16 -2.35
C ALA A 75 10.77 8.08 -3.53
N THR A 76 11.92 7.89 -4.19
CA THR A 76 11.89 7.90 -5.65
C THR A 76 11.15 6.63 -6.04
N MET A 77 9.84 6.72 -6.19
CA MET A 77 9.15 5.91 -7.20
C MET A 77 10.07 5.93 -8.42
N VAL A 78 10.63 4.78 -8.79
CA VAL A 78 11.64 4.66 -9.86
C VAL A 78 11.12 5.49 -11.02
N GLN A 79 11.75 6.65 -11.26
CA GLN A 79 11.40 7.43 -12.44
C GLN A 79 11.66 6.50 -13.62
N PRO A 80 10.75 6.42 -14.61
CA PRO A 80 11.04 5.67 -15.81
C PRO A 80 12.36 6.22 -16.36
N VAL A 81 13.40 5.37 -16.38
CA VAL A 81 14.66 5.72 -17.01
C VAL A 81 14.31 6.02 -18.46
N THR A 82 14.41 7.29 -18.83
CA THR A 82 14.31 7.68 -20.23
C THR A 82 15.40 6.92 -20.96
N PRO A 83 15.12 6.20 -22.06
CA PRO A 83 16.18 5.68 -22.88
C PRO A 83 16.96 6.90 -23.39
N ASP A 84 18.24 6.97 -23.03
CA ASP A 84 19.16 7.91 -23.67
C ASP A 84 19.09 7.66 -25.18
N CYS A 85 18.64 8.68 -25.93
CA CYS A 85 18.71 8.66 -27.37
C CYS A 85 20.20 8.79 -27.76
N ASP A 86 20.81 7.70 -28.22
CA ASP A 86 21.94 7.72 -29.15
C ASP A 86 21.46 7.30 -30.54
#